data_AF-A0A914WEG1-F1
#
_entry.id   AF-A0A914WEG1-F1
#
_cell.length_a   1.000
_cell.length_b   1.000
_cell.length_c   1.000
_cell.angle_alpha   90.00
_cell.angle_beta   90.00
_cell.angle_gamma   90.00
#
_symmetry.space_group_name_H-M   'P 1'
#
loop_
_entity.id
_entity.type
_entity.pdbx_description
1 polymer ?
#
loop_
_entity_poly.entity_id
_entity_poly.type
_entity_poly.pdbx_seq_one_letter_code
_entity_poly.pdbx_strand_id
1 'polypeptide(L)'
;MLQALRDSLPSIFPTPTSEALQAVNLHKKARARLLFSYFAVKTRLKWLQMSYTASKGKKFIERYKILRNIVADTVILDDDTVRAIDLPKRAKQESLNAYVERVQVYLLNDCSRDTMISYKETRAGKKSAAEIFAYHRSLQAATYRLIRRYTTLKTMLRTLRISYDSAKKYPIFPRNILLKVMIKRCVNMPELYEICQEVQEIP
;
A
#
# COMPACT_ATOMS: atom_id res chain seq x y z
N MET A 1 -9.15 -13.81 -55.84
CA MET A 1 -10.29 -13.38 -54.98
C MET A 1 -10.28 -14.00 -53.58
N LEU A 2 -9.69 -15.19 -53.34
CA LEU A 2 -9.64 -15.79 -51.99
C LEU A 2 -8.62 -15.15 -51.02
N GLN A 3 -7.63 -14.41 -51.53
CA GLN A 3 -6.65 -13.70 -50.68
C GLN A 3 -7.26 -12.46 -49.99
N ALA A 4 -8.13 -11.72 -50.69
CA ALA A 4 -8.74 -10.49 -50.19
C ALA A 4 -9.79 -10.74 -49.07
N LEU A 5 -10.35 -11.96 -48.99
CA LEU A 5 -11.29 -12.37 -47.94
C LEU A 5 -10.59 -12.80 -46.64
N ARG A 6 -9.30 -13.14 -46.69
CA ARG A 6 -8.48 -13.40 -45.50
C ARG A 6 -8.10 -12.10 -44.79
N ASP A 7 -7.90 -11.03 -45.55
CA ASP A 7 -7.50 -9.73 -45.02
C ASP A 7 -8.69 -8.89 -44.49
N SER A 8 -9.93 -9.31 -44.77
CA SER A 8 -11.17 -8.63 -44.33
C SER A 8 -11.81 -9.23 -43.08
N LEU A 9 -11.26 -10.30 -42.51
CA LEU A 9 -11.74 -10.87 -41.26
C LEU A 9 -11.04 -10.16 -40.09
N PRO A 10 -11.76 -9.43 -39.20
CA PRO A 10 -11.15 -8.92 -37.99
C PRO A 10 -10.55 -10.10 -37.24
N SER A 11 -9.24 -10.03 -36.96
CA SER A 11 -8.49 -11.06 -36.24
C SER A 11 -9.25 -11.45 -34.98
N ILE A 12 -9.93 -12.61 -35.02
CA ILE A 12 -10.71 -13.16 -33.90
C ILE A 12 -9.75 -13.54 -32.74
N PHE A 13 -8.46 -13.69 -33.06
CA PHE A 13 -7.41 -13.88 -32.07
C PHE A 13 -6.88 -12.53 -31.60
N PRO A 14 -6.78 -12.29 -30.27
CA PRO A 14 -6.17 -11.07 -29.76
C PRO A 14 -4.73 -10.98 -30.25
N THR A 15 -4.34 -9.82 -30.76
CA THR A 15 -2.93 -9.59 -31.11
C THR A 15 -2.09 -9.66 -29.84
N PRO A 16 -0.81 -10.10 -29.90
CA PRO A 16 0.07 -10.13 -28.72
C PRO A 16 0.19 -8.76 -28.03
N THR A 17 -0.02 -7.68 -28.77
CA THR A 17 -0.12 -6.31 -28.26
C THR A 17 -1.36 -6.10 -27.37
N SER A 18 -2.50 -6.70 -27.73
CA SER A 18 -3.75 -6.63 -26.96
C SER A 18 -3.63 -7.36 -25.61
N GLU A 19 -3.05 -8.56 -25.61
CA GLU A 19 -2.83 -9.33 -24.37
C GLU A 19 -1.84 -8.65 -23.44
N ALA A 20 -0.72 -8.13 -23.99
CA ALA A 20 0.26 -7.38 -23.22
C ALA A 20 -0.35 -6.10 -22.61
N LEU A 21 -1.24 -5.43 -23.34
CA LEU A 21 -1.96 -4.26 -22.84
C LEU A 21 -2.93 -4.62 -21.70
N GLN A 22 -3.64 -5.73 -21.82
CA GLN A 22 -4.52 -6.24 -20.77
C GLN A 22 -3.72 -6.55 -19.49
N ALA A 23 -2.59 -7.25 -19.62
CA ALA A 23 -1.71 -7.54 -18.49
C ALA A 23 -1.23 -6.26 -17.78
N VAL A 24 -0.84 -5.24 -18.55
CA VAL A 24 -0.47 -3.92 -18.00
C VAL A 24 -1.63 -3.27 -17.26
N ASN A 25 -2.84 -3.30 -17.80
CA ASN A 25 -4.01 -2.70 -17.16
C ASN A 25 -4.40 -3.44 -15.87
N LEU A 26 -4.31 -4.78 -15.84
CA LEU A 26 -4.51 -5.57 -14.63
C LEU A 26 -3.47 -5.24 -13.55
N HIS A 27 -2.21 -5.10 -13.93
CA HIS A 27 -1.15 -4.66 -13.02
C HIS A 27 -1.46 -3.26 -12.46
N LYS A 28 -1.87 -2.31 -13.30
CA LYS A 28 -2.28 -0.97 -12.84
C LYS A 28 -3.41 -1.04 -11.81
N LYS A 29 -4.43 -1.87 -12.06
CA LYS A 29 -5.54 -2.09 -11.12
C LYS A 29 -5.04 -2.63 -9.78
N ALA A 30 -4.20 -3.67 -9.79
CA ALA A 30 -3.60 -4.23 -8.58
C ALA A 30 -2.74 -3.20 -7.82
N ARG A 31 -1.92 -2.44 -8.55
CA ARG A 31 -1.08 -1.37 -7.98
C ARG A 31 -1.93 -0.28 -7.34
N ALA A 32 -3.04 0.12 -7.95
CA ALA A 32 -3.93 1.13 -7.41
C ALA A 32 -4.56 0.68 -6.06
N ARG A 33 -4.92 -0.61 -5.94
CA ARG A 33 -5.34 -1.22 -4.66
C ARG A 33 -4.26 -1.11 -3.59
N LEU A 34 -3.03 -1.47 -3.93
CA LEU A 34 -1.92 -1.36 -2.99
C LEU A 34 -1.63 0.11 -2.60
N LEU A 35 -1.73 1.03 -3.56
CA LEU A 35 -1.56 2.47 -3.30
C LEU A 35 -2.60 3.00 -2.32
N PHE A 36 -3.87 2.61 -2.49
CA PHE A 36 -4.95 3.00 -1.58
C PHE A 36 -4.63 2.59 -0.13
N SER A 37 -4.29 1.31 0.07
CA SER A 37 -3.91 0.80 1.40
C SER A 37 -2.65 1.44 1.95
N TYR A 38 -1.65 1.67 1.10
CA TYR A 38 -0.44 2.39 1.46
C TYR A 38 -0.74 3.80 1.95
N PHE A 39 -1.56 4.57 1.23
CA PHE A 39 -1.94 5.92 1.63
C PHE A 39 -2.77 5.94 2.91
N ALA A 40 -3.66 4.97 3.11
CA ALA A 40 -4.43 4.86 4.34
C ALA A 40 -3.50 4.70 5.57
N VAL A 41 -2.55 3.75 5.51
CA VAL A 41 -1.59 3.52 6.60
C VAL A 41 -0.63 4.71 6.77
N LYS A 42 -0.08 5.23 5.66
CA LYS A 42 0.81 6.40 5.66
C LYS A 42 0.15 7.60 6.32
N THR A 43 -1.08 7.93 5.91
CA THR A 43 -1.84 9.06 6.46
C THR A 43 -2.08 8.90 7.95
N ARG A 44 -2.40 7.69 8.39
CA ARG A 44 -2.65 7.42 9.81
C ARG A 44 -1.39 7.58 10.66
N LEU A 45 -0.24 7.07 10.19
CA LEU A 45 1.04 7.23 10.87
C LEU A 45 1.53 8.68 10.87
N LYS A 46 1.30 9.43 9.78
CA LYS A 46 1.52 10.88 9.72
C LYS A 46 0.70 11.61 10.78
N TRP A 47 -0.59 11.31 10.87
CA TRP A 47 -1.47 11.90 11.88
C TRP A 47 -0.98 11.60 13.30
N LEU A 48 -0.60 10.35 13.59
CA LEU A 48 0.00 9.97 14.88
C LEU A 48 1.24 10.82 15.21
N GLN A 49 2.13 11.06 14.24
CA GLN A 49 3.32 11.88 14.41
C GLN A 49 2.98 13.35 14.71
N MET A 50 2.06 13.93 13.95
CA MET A 50 1.61 15.32 14.11
C MET A 50 0.93 15.52 15.46
N SER A 51 -0.03 14.66 15.81
CA SER A 51 -0.77 14.73 17.08
C SER A 51 0.13 14.49 18.29
N TYR A 52 1.11 13.59 18.19
CA TYR A 52 2.11 13.41 19.25
C TYR A 52 2.94 14.67 19.47
N THR A 53 3.37 15.32 18.39
CA THR A 53 4.15 16.56 18.45
C THR A 53 3.33 17.69 19.08
N ALA A 54 2.07 17.85 18.69
CA ALA A 54 1.15 18.83 19.25
C ALA A 54 0.85 18.60 20.75
N SER A 55 0.97 17.36 21.24
CA SER A 55 0.72 17.02 22.65
C SER A 55 1.81 17.48 23.64
N LYS A 56 2.99 17.90 23.16
CA LYS A 56 4.19 18.09 24.01
C LYS A 56 4.02 19.15 25.11
N GLY A 57 3.15 20.15 24.93
CA GLY A 57 2.88 21.20 25.91
C GLY A 57 1.66 20.96 26.82
N LYS A 58 0.98 19.81 26.70
CA LYS A 58 -0.25 19.53 27.44
C LYS A 58 0.03 19.04 28.86
N LYS A 59 -0.87 19.37 29.80
CA LYS A 59 -0.82 18.86 31.19
C LYS A 59 -0.89 17.33 31.20
N PHE A 60 -0.34 16.69 32.23
CA PHE A 60 -0.20 15.23 32.31
C PHE A 60 -1.49 14.45 31.95
N ILE A 61 -2.61 14.81 32.58
CA ILE A 61 -3.90 14.11 32.40
C ILE A 61 -4.43 14.27 30.97
N GLU A 62 -4.42 15.50 30.45
CA GLU A 62 -4.85 15.80 29.08
C GLU A 62 -3.96 15.09 28.06
N ARG A 63 -2.64 15.16 28.28
CA ARG A 63 -1.65 14.48 27.44
C ARG A 63 -1.87 12.98 27.42
N TYR A 64 -2.10 12.35 28.57
CA TYR A 64 -2.40 10.92 28.64
C TYR A 64 -3.63 10.54 27.79
N LYS A 65 -4.73 11.30 27.89
CA LYS A 65 -5.93 11.08 27.08
C LYS A 65 -5.62 11.18 25.58
N ILE A 66 -4.87 12.21 25.18
CA ILE A 66 -4.42 12.38 23.79
C ILE A 66 -3.58 11.18 23.34
N LEU A 67 -2.53 10.81 24.07
CA LEU A 67 -1.64 9.70 23.71
C LEU A 67 -2.40 8.38 23.58
N ARG A 68 -3.33 8.12 24.50
CA ARG A 68 -4.17 6.91 24.46
C ARG A 68 -5.05 6.88 23.22
N ASN A 69 -5.71 7.99 22.91
CA ASN A 69 -6.66 8.08 21.79
C ASN A 69 -5.92 8.02 20.45
N ILE A 70 -4.81 8.74 20.28
CA ILE A 70 -4.06 8.70 19.01
C ILE A 70 -3.52 7.30 18.72
N VAL A 71 -3.10 6.54 19.72
CA VAL A 71 -2.68 5.14 19.50
C VAL A 71 -3.89 4.28 19.16
N ALA A 72 -5.00 4.38 19.90
CA ALA A 72 -6.22 3.63 19.62
C ALA A 72 -6.73 3.85 18.18
N ASP A 73 -6.86 5.11 17.78
CA ASP A 73 -7.35 5.52 16.46
C ASP A 73 -6.37 5.18 15.33
N THR A 74 -5.09 5.02 15.65
CA THR A 74 -4.09 4.57 14.68
C THR A 74 -4.20 3.06 14.48
N VAL A 75 -4.23 2.30 15.57
CA VAL A 75 -4.16 0.84 15.50
C VAL A 75 -5.47 0.17 15.11
N ILE A 76 -6.61 0.88 15.14
CA ILE A 76 -7.88 0.38 14.57
C ILE A 76 -7.77 0.12 13.06
N LEU A 77 -6.89 0.86 12.36
CA LEU A 77 -6.63 0.63 10.94
C LEU A 77 -5.95 -0.73 10.69
N ASP A 78 -5.28 -1.30 11.70
CA ASP A 78 -4.65 -2.61 11.57
C ASP A 78 -5.69 -3.74 11.44
N ASP A 79 -6.84 -3.57 12.11
CA ASP A 79 -7.99 -4.49 12.07
C ASP A 79 -8.88 -4.27 10.83
N ASP A 80 -8.77 -3.10 10.19
CA ASP A 80 -9.54 -2.73 9.00
C ASP A 80 -8.96 -3.44 7.77
N THR A 81 -9.42 -4.67 7.52
CA THR A 81 -8.98 -5.52 6.39
C THR A 81 -9.31 -4.94 5.01
N VAL A 82 -10.18 -3.91 4.94
CA VAL A 82 -10.46 -3.16 3.72
C VAL A 82 -9.33 -2.17 3.45
N ARG A 83 -8.83 -1.49 4.48
CA ARG A 83 -7.78 -0.47 4.32
C ARG A 83 -6.37 -1.00 4.50
N ALA A 84 -6.16 -2.04 5.30
CA ALA A 84 -4.85 -2.60 5.58
C ALA A 84 -4.79 -4.07 5.15
N ILE A 85 -4.19 -4.29 3.98
CA ILE A 85 -4.02 -5.57 3.32
C ILE A 85 -2.85 -6.36 3.90
N ASP A 86 -3.07 -7.66 4.10
CA ASP A 86 -2.03 -8.58 4.49
C ASP A 86 -1.40 -9.21 3.27
N LEU A 87 -0.28 -8.64 2.82
CA LEU A 87 0.44 -9.15 1.67
C LEU A 87 1.15 -10.46 2.00
N PRO A 88 1.21 -11.40 1.04
CA PRO A 88 1.98 -12.60 1.21
C PRO A 88 3.48 -12.29 1.36
N LYS A 89 4.18 -13.08 2.17
CA LYS A 89 5.65 -12.96 2.31
C LYS A 89 6.34 -13.51 1.06
N ARG A 90 7.46 -12.91 0.68
CA ARG A 90 8.32 -13.41 -0.40
C ARG A 90 9.00 -14.71 0.02
N ALA A 91 9.00 -15.73 -0.83
CA ALA A 91 9.74 -16.96 -0.57
C ALA A 91 11.23 -16.77 -0.88
N LYS A 92 12.12 -17.49 -0.15
CA LYS A 92 13.58 -17.30 -0.26
C LYS A 92 14.14 -17.54 -1.68
N GLN A 93 13.55 -18.48 -2.41
CA GLN A 93 13.97 -18.85 -3.78
C GLN A 93 13.19 -18.10 -4.87
N GLU A 94 12.21 -17.25 -4.50
CA GLU A 94 11.35 -16.56 -5.46
C GLU A 94 12.06 -15.32 -6.04
N SER A 95 12.02 -15.16 -7.36
CA SER A 95 12.53 -13.96 -8.03
C SER A 95 11.68 -12.73 -7.66
N LEU A 96 12.25 -11.52 -7.80
CA LEU A 96 11.51 -10.29 -7.48
C LEU A 96 10.26 -10.11 -8.34
N ASN A 97 10.35 -10.47 -9.62
CA ASN A 97 9.23 -10.34 -10.57
C ASN A 97 8.13 -11.36 -10.25
N ALA A 98 8.49 -12.61 -9.99
CA ALA A 98 7.54 -13.65 -9.60
C ALA A 98 6.78 -13.26 -8.31
N TYR A 99 7.49 -12.66 -7.35
CA TYR A 99 6.85 -12.16 -6.14
C TYR A 99 5.84 -11.04 -6.42
N VAL A 100 6.19 -10.09 -7.29
CA VAL A 100 5.30 -8.99 -7.68
C VAL A 100 4.05 -9.52 -8.39
N GLU A 101 4.20 -10.46 -9.32
CA GLU A 101 3.08 -11.07 -10.04
C GLU A 101 2.13 -11.82 -9.09
N ARG A 102 2.67 -12.60 -8.14
CA ARG A 102 1.86 -13.29 -7.13
C ARG A 102 1.10 -12.31 -6.24
N VAL A 103 1.74 -11.21 -5.83
CA VAL A 103 1.07 -10.14 -5.10
C VAL A 103 -0.03 -9.48 -5.94
N GLN A 104 0.16 -9.29 -7.25
CA GLN A 104 -0.89 -8.76 -8.13
C GLN A 104 -2.09 -9.69 -8.19
N VAL A 105 -1.87 -10.99 -8.42
CA VAL A 105 -2.94 -11.99 -8.45
C VAL A 105 -3.71 -12.00 -7.13
N TYR A 106 -2.98 -12.01 -6.00
CA TYR A 106 -3.59 -11.91 -4.67
C TYR A 106 -4.44 -10.65 -4.52
N LEU A 107 -3.91 -9.49 -4.92
CA LEU A 107 -4.62 -8.22 -4.84
C LEU A 107 -5.84 -8.16 -5.74
N LEU A 108 -5.84 -8.84 -6.90
CA LEU A 108 -6.94 -8.88 -7.87
C LEU A 108 -8.06 -9.82 -7.43
N ASN A 109 -7.71 -10.99 -6.89
CA ASN A 109 -8.66 -12.01 -6.43
C ASN A 109 -9.40 -11.63 -5.15
N ASP A 110 -8.94 -10.61 -4.43
CA ASP A 110 -9.63 -10.10 -3.24
C ASP A 110 -10.85 -9.25 -3.65
N CYS A 111 -11.95 -9.93 -3.99
CA CYS A 111 -13.20 -9.36 -4.49
C CYS A 111 -13.95 -8.50 -3.46
N SER A 112 -13.66 -8.67 -2.15
CA SER A 112 -14.29 -7.87 -1.08
C SER A 112 -13.87 -6.40 -1.08
N ARG A 113 -12.89 -6.02 -1.91
CA ARG A 113 -12.27 -4.68 -1.96
C ARG A 113 -12.52 -3.93 -3.27
N ASP A 114 -13.54 -4.30 -4.04
CA ASP A 114 -13.87 -3.68 -5.34
C ASP A 114 -14.53 -2.29 -5.25
N THR A 115 -14.65 -1.72 -4.04
CA THR A 115 -15.13 -0.36 -3.83
C THR A 115 -14.13 0.68 -4.39
N MET A 116 -14.39 1.09 -5.64
CA MET A 116 -14.10 2.43 -6.15
C MET A 116 -12.62 2.84 -6.26
N ILE A 117 -11.75 1.93 -6.69
CA ILE A 117 -10.37 2.29 -7.04
C ILE A 117 -10.31 2.59 -8.55
N SER A 118 -10.40 3.88 -8.87
CA SER A 118 -10.23 4.38 -10.23
C SER A 118 -8.78 4.23 -10.67
N TYR A 119 -8.56 3.57 -11.81
CA TYR A 119 -7.26 3.54 -12.50
C TYR A 119 -7.47 3.94 -13.96
N LYS A 120 -6.54 4.75 -14.49
CA LYS A 120 -6.56 5.14 -15.90
C LYS A 120 -6.11 3.95 -16.75
N GLU A 121 -7.06 3.33 -17.43
CA GLU A 121 -6.79 2.31 -18.43
C GLU A 121 -5.93 2.87 -19.56
N THR A 122 -4.93 2.09 -19.95
CA THR A 122 -4.16 2.38 -21.14
C THR A 122 -4.98 1.92 -22.32
N ARG A 123 -5.44 2.85 -23.17
CA ARG A 123 -6.08 2.52 -24.44
C ARG A 123 -5.03 2.02 -25.43
N ALA A 124 -5.47 1.17 -26.36
CA ALA A 124 -4.67 0.75 -27.50
C ALA A 124 -4.44 1.95 -28.44
N GLY A 125 -3.50 2.82 -28.08
CA GLY A 125 -2.94 3.81 -29.00
C GLY A 125 -1.88 3.19 -29.90
N LYS A 126 -1.17 3.99 -30.70
CA LYS A 126 -0.02 3.58 -31.53
C LYS A 126 1.23 3.20 -30.71
N LYS A 127 1.08 2.60 -29.53
CA LYS A 127 2.24 2.14 -28.74
C LYS A 127 2.76 0.85 -29.35
N SER A 128 4.05 0.81 -29.63
CA SER A 128 4.70 -0.42 -30.08
C SER A 128 4.69 -1.47 -28.96
N ALA A 129 4.73 -2.76 -29.33
CA ALA A 129 4.83 -3.84 -28.33
C ALA A 129 6.05 -3.65 -27.40
N ALA A 130 7.17 -3.19 -27.96
CA ALA A 130 8.39 -2.88 -27.20
C ALA A 130 8.17 -1.81 -26.11
N GLU A 131 7.43 -0.73 -26.43
CA GLU A 131 7.08 0.29 -25.44
C GLU A 131 6.18 -0.26 -24.33
N ILE A 132 5.23 -1.14 -24.67
CA ILE A 132 4.34 -1.77 -23.69
C ILE A 132 5.15 -2.64 -22.72
N PHE A 133 6.09 -3.45 -23.22
CA PHE A 133 6.94 -4.29 -22.37
C PHE A 133 7.91 -3.46 -21.51
N ALA A 134 8.52 -2.42 -22.06
CA ALA A 134 9.38 -1.50 -21.31
C ALA A 134 8.60 -0.81 -20.18
N TYR A 135 7.37 -0.37 -20.46
CA TYR A 135 6.47 0.20 -19.48
C TYR A 135 6.05 -0.83 -18.41
N HIS A 136 5.74 -2.06 -18.81
CA HIS A 136 5.41 -3.14 -17.87
C HIS A 136 6.56 -3.41 -16.90
N ARG A 137 7.80 -3.50 -17.41
CA ARG A 137 9.00 -3.70 -16.58
C ARG A 137 9.22 -2.55 -15.60
N SER A 138 9.06 -1.30 -16.01
CA SER A 138 9.18 -0.15 -15.11
C SER A 138 8.08 -0.15 -14.04
N LEU A 139 6.86 -0.54 -14.42
CA LEU A 139 5.72 -0.71 -13.51
C LEU A 139 5.96 -1.83 -12.48
N GLN A 140 6.59 -2.94 -12.88
CA GLN A 140 6.99 -4.03 -11.98
C GLN A 140 7.99 -3.54 -10.92
N ALA A 141 9.05 -2.87 -11.34
CA ALA A 141 10.05 -2.31 -10.43
C ALA A 141 9.42 -1.28 -9.47
N ALA A 142 8.56 -0.41 -9.97
CA ALA A 142 7.85 0.56 -9.15
C ALA A 142 6.88 -0.10 -8.16
N THR A 143 6.22 -1.20 -8.53
CA THR A 143 5.30 -1.93 -7.65
C THR A 143 6.06 -2.68 -6.57
N TYR A 144 7.21 -3.27 -6.88
CA TYR A 144 8.08 -3.87 -5.86
C TYR A 144 8.48 -2.85 -4.78
N ARG A 145 8.92 -1.65 -5.18
CA ARG A 145 9.26 -0.58 -4.23
C ARG A 145 8.07 -0.20 -3.35
N LEU A 146 6.87 -0.13 -3.91
CA LEU A 146 5.65 0.15 -3.17
C LEU A 146 5.30 -0.96 -2.18
N ILE A 147 5.42 -2.24 -2.57
CA ILE A 147 5.21 -3.39 -1.68
C ILE A 147 6.16 -3.31 -0.47
N ARG A 148 7.44 -3.02 -0.71
CA ARG A 148 8.43 -2.89 0.37
C ARG A 148 8.06 -1.75 1.34
N ARG A 149 7.73 -0.57 0.82
CA ARG A 149 7.32 0.58 1.66
C ARG A 149 6.06 0.27 2.46
N TYR A 150 5.06 -0.31 1.81
CA TYR A 150 3.81 -0.68 2.45
C TYR A 150 4.03 -1.70 3.58
N THR A 151 4.80 -2.76 3.32
CA THR A 151 5.09 -3.79 4.33
C THR A 151 5.86 -3.23 5.52
N THR A 152 6.79 -2.29 5.32
CA THR A 152 7.44 -1.57 6.41
C THR A 152 6.42 -0.82 7.27
N LEU A 153 5.57 0.02 6.66
CA LEU A 153 4.57 0.80 7.41
C LEU A 153 3.56 -0.10 8.14
N LYS A 154 3.10 -1.18 7.49
CA LYS A 154 2.18 -2.16 8.11
C LYS A 154 2.84 -2.89 9.27
N THR A 155 4.14 -3.19 9.20
CA THR A 155 4.89 -3.78 10.32
C THR A 155 4.98 -2.83 11.51
N MET A 156 5.19 -1.53 11.25
CA MET A 156 5.15 -0.51 12.30
C MET A 156 3.77 -0.45 12.97
N LEU A 157 2.71 -0.44 12.16
CA LEU A 157 1.33 -0.41 12.63
C LEU A 157 1.01 -1.62 13.52
N ARG A 158 1.39 -2.82 13.09
CA ARG A 158 1.24 -4.06 13.87
C ARG A 158 2.04 -4.04 15.18
N THR A 159 3.28 -3.57 15.13
CA THR A 159 4.14 -3.49 16.34
C THR A 159 3.53 -2.52 17.36
N LEU A 160 3.00 -1.40 16.88
CA LEU A 160 2.28 -0.43 17.70
C LEU A 160 1.01 -1.06 18.30
N ARG A 161 0.25 -1.83 17.52
CA ARG A 161 -0.95 -2.55 17.98
C ARG A 161 -0.64 -3.54 19.10
N ILE A 162 0.31 -4.45 18.87
CA ILE A 162 0.72 -5.48 19.86
C ILE A 162 1.19 -4.81 21.16
N SER A 163 2.00 -3.76 21.03
CA SER A 163 2.47 -3.00 22.18
C SER A 163 1.33 -2.26 22.90
N TYR A 164 0.31 -1.78 22.16
CA TYR A 164 -0.84 -1.09 22.74
C TYR A 164 -1.77 -2.04 23.47
N ASP A 165 -2.04 -3.20 22.90
CA ASP A 165 -2.86 -4.22 23.52
C ASP A 165 -2.21 -4.74 24.80
N SER A 166 -0.91 -5.01 24.76
CA SER A 166 -0.16 -5.38 25.98
C SER A 166 -0.10 -4.25 27.02
N ALA A 167 -0.14 -2.98 26.61
CA ALA A 167 -0.14 -1.84 27.52
C ALA A 167 -1.47 -1.64 28.27
N LYS A 168 -2.60 -2.20 27.77
CA LYS A 168 -3.93 -2.04 28.38
C LYS A 168 -4.02 -2.62 29.80
N LYS A 169 -3.18 -3.61 30.13
CA LYS A 169 -3.14 -4.26 31.45
C LYS A 169 -2.51 -3.39 32.56
N TYR A 170 -1.84 -2.29 32.21
CA TYR A 170 -1.14 -1.45 33.19
C TYR A 170 -2.00 -0.26 33.65
N PRO A 171 -1.82 0.20 34.91
CA PRO A 171 -2.42 1.44 35.42
C PRO A 171 -1.97 2.69 34.65
N ILE A 172 -2.64 3.83 34.89
CA ILE A 172 -2.47 5.08 34.13
C ILE A 172 -1.01 5.52 34.02
N PHE A 173 -0.26 5.55 35.14
CA PHE A 173 1.10 6.08 35.15
C PHE A 173 2.09 5.23 34.34
N PRO A 174 2.24 3.90 34.60
CA PRO A 174 3.09 3.05 33.75
C PRO A 174 2.61 3.02 32.29
N ARG A 175 1.29 2.98 32.07
CA ARG A 175 0.72 2.98 30.72
C ARG A 175 1.07 4.24 29.94
N ASN A 176 1.09 5.41 30.58
CA ASN A 176 1.48 6.66 29.95
C ASN A 176 2.95 6.64 29.46
N ILE A 177 3.84 6.05 30.25
CA ILE A 177 5.25 5.86 29.86
C ILE A 177 5.34 4.95 28.62
N LEU A 178 4.63 3.82 28.64
CA LEU A 178 4.58 2.86 27.52
C LEU A 178 4.03 3.52 26.24
N LEU A 179 2.90 4.22 26.33
CA LEU A 179 2.32 4.95 25.19
C LEU A 179 3.34 5.90 24.57
N LYS A 180 4.03 6.70 25.39
CA LYS A 180 5.07 7.62 24.92
C LYS A 180 6.22 6.89 24.23
N VAL A 181 6.71 5.79 24.81
CA VAL A 181 7.81 5.00 24.22
C VAL A 181 7.40 4.41 22.88
N MET A 182 6.21 3.83 22.80
CA MET A 182 5.70 3.20 21.58
C MET A 182 5.52 4.22 20.45
N ILE A 183 4.90 5.37 20.76
CA ILE A 183 4.74 6.45 19.79
C ILE A 183 6.11 6.96 19.34
N LYS A 184 7.05 7.20 20.28
CA LYS A 184 8.42 7.61 19.96
C LYS A 184 9.12 6.64 19.01
N ARG A 185 8.98 5.33 19.25
CA ARG A 185 9.52 4.30 18.35
C ARG A 185 8.95 4.42 16.96
N CYS A 186 7.64 4.62 16.81
CA CYS A 186 7.04 4.81 15.49
C CYS A 186 7.50 6.11 14.79
N VAL A 187 7.50 7.25 15.50
CA VAL A 187 7.77 8.57 14.89
C VAL A 187 9.25 8.82 14.59
N ASN A 188 10.16 8.11 15.25
CA ASN A 188 11.60 8.25 15.04
C ASN A 188 12.15 7.25 14.01
N MET A 189 11.31 6.45 13.35
CA MET A 189 11.78 5.56 12.28
C MET A 189 12.21 6.41 11.08
N PRO A 190 13.44 6.20 10.54
CA PRO A 190 13.92 6.89 9.35
C PRO A 190 12.96 6.77 8.16
N GLU A 191 12.37 5.60 7.98
CA GLU A 191 11.46 5.32 6.86
C GLU A 191 10.17 6.14 6.95
N LEU A 192 9.67 6.41 8.15
CA LEU A 192 8.51 7.29 8.31
C LEU A 192 8.90 8.74 8.04
N TYR A 193 10.11 9.17 8.43
CA TYR A 193 10.62 10.51 8.13
C TYR A 193 10.75 10.74 6.62
N GLU A 194 11.37 9.81 5.89
CA GLU A 194 11.50 9.85 4.43
C GLU A 194 10.11 9.89 3.76
N ILE A 195 9.22 8.98 4.15
CA ILE A 195 7.85 8.90 3.63
C ILE A 195 7.05 10.16 3.97
N CYS A 196 7.36 10.83 5.07
CA CYS A 196 6.72 12.06 5.48
C CYS A 196 7.08 13.25 4.60
N GLN A 197 8.32 13.31 4.13
CA GLN A 197 8.86 14.36 3.27
C GLN A 197 8.53 14.18 1.79
N GLU A 198 8.17 12.98 1.34
CA GLU A 198 7.70 12.75 -0.02
C GLU A 198 6.46 13.61 -0.33
N VAL A 199 6.63 14.60 -1.22
CA VAL A 199 5.55 15.36 -1.85
C VAL A 199 4.61 14.38 -2.55
N GLN A 200 3.31 14.62 -2.40
CA GLN A 200 2.27 13.75 -2.92
C GLN A 200 2.24 13.82 -4.45
N GLU A 201 2.92 12.90 -5.13
CA GLU A 201 2.73 12.70 -6.57
C GLU A 201 1.34 12.05 -6.77
N ILE A 202 0.36 12.88 -7.14
CA ILE A 202 -0.98 12.43 -7.53
C ILE A 202 -0.87 11.77 -8.92
N PRO A 203 -1.48 10.58 -9.14
CA PRO A 203 -1.52 9.93 -10.46
C PRO A 203 -2.47 10.59 -11.49
#